data_AF-A0A1Q9H7J0-F1
#
_entry.id   AF-A0A1Q9H7J0-F1
#
_cell.length_a   1.000
_cell.length_b   1.000
_cell.length_c   1.000
_cell.angle_alpha   90.00
_cell.angle_beta   90.00
_cell.angle_gamma   90.00
#
_symmetry.space_group_name_H-M   'P 1'
#
loop_
_entity.id
_entity.type
_entity.pdbx_description
1 polymer ?
#
loop_
_entity_poly.entity_id
_entity_poly.type
_entity_poly.pdbx_seq_one_letter_code
_entity_poly.pdbx_strand_id
1 'polypeptide(L)'
;MDSLNNIDFKKLASQQKSIQMKMRLLALAHFKEGHSRTQIAKFLKVSRTSVNKWVHTFLEEGLEGLQEKPRTGRPAFLTPEQKKQLSQYIKDKAHNPQGGRLTGADIHAYIVQQFDKHYHPDSIYYLLDHMGFSWITSRSKHPKQCQATQEAFKKLPTGNDP
;
A
#
# COMPACT_ATOMS: atom_id res chain seq x y z
N MET A 1 6.48 -19.86 33.21
CA MET A 1 6.20 -18.73 34.12
C MET A 1 7.40 -17.79 34.30
N ASP A 2 8.61 -18.21 33.94
CA ASP A 2 9.85 -17.44 34.17
C ASP A 2 10.07 -16.20 33.27
N SER A 3 9.30 -16.06 32.19
CA SER A 3 9.44 -14.94 31.26
C SER A 3 8.99 -13.59 31.85
N LEU A 4 7.94 -13.56 32.70
CA LEU A 4 7.41 -12.31 33.27
C LEU A 4 8.40 -11.63 34.23
N ASN A 5 9.15 -12.43 35.00
CA ASN A 5 10.02 -11.91 36.05
C ASN A 5 11.32 -11.32 35.49
N ASN A 6 11.82 -11.84 34.36
CA ASN A 6 13.08 -11.39 33.77
C ASN A 6 12.95 -10.13 32.89
N ILE A 7 11.73 -9.76 32.48
CA ILE A 7 11.54 -8.63 31.56
C ILE A 7 11.41 -7.31 32.32
N ASP A 8 12.20 -6.32 31.93
CA ASP A 8 12.06 -4.92 32.34
C ASP A 8 11.14 -4.17 31.37
N PHE A 9 9.84 -4.23 31.64
CA PHE A 9 8.82 -3.59 30.82
C PHE A 9 8.93 -2.05 30.80
N LYS A 10 9.45 -1.43 31.87
CA LYS A 10 9.61 0.04 31.94
C LYS A 10 10.70 0.51 30.99
N LYS A 11 11.84 -0.19 30.97
CA LYS A 11 12.92 0.05 30.01
C LYS A 11 12.49 -0.21 28.57
N LEU A 12 11.75 -1.30 28.32
CA LEU A 12 11.21 -1.56 26.98
C LEU A 12 10.25 -0.45 26.54
N ALA A 13 9.36 0.02 27.43
CA ALA A 13 8.41 1.07 27.10
C ALA A 13 9.08 2.39 26.73
N SER A 14 10.18 2.78 27.39
CA SER A 14 10.89 4.02 27.07
C SER A 14 11.54 3.99 25.69
N GLN A 15 11.94 2.81 25.22
CA GLN A 15 12.58 2.62 23.90
C GLN A 15 11.58 2.56 22.73
N GLN A 16 10.30 2.33 23.01
CA GLN A 16 9.30 2.21 21.94
C GLN A 16 8.99 3.56 21.27
N LYS A 17 8.65 3.52 19.98
CA LYS A 17 8.06 4.67 19.27
C LYS A 17 6.53 4.62 19.26
N SER A 18 5.94 3.41 19.15
CA SER A 18 4.49 3.23 19.14
C SER A 18 3.90 3.48 20.53
N ILE A 19 3.01 4.48 20.64
CA ILE A 19 2.25 4.78 21.85
C ILE A 19 1.45 3.54 22.31
N GLN A 20 0.91 2.78 21.36
CA GLN A 20 0.13 1.58 21.70
C GLN A 20 1.01 0.51 22.36
N MET A 21 2.21 0.30 21.84
CA MET A 21 3.16 -0.64 22.44
C MET A 21 3.63 -0.16 23.82
N LYS A 22 3.86 1.16 23.99
CA LYS A 22 4.15 1.74 25.31
C LYS A 22 3.07 1.43 26.33
N MET A 23 1.80 1.65 25.98
CA MET A 23 0.67 1.39 26.87
C MET A 23 0.56 -0.09 27.26
N ARG A 24 0.78 -1.01 26.30
CA ARG A 24 0.80 -2.45 26.54
C ARG A 24 1.91 -2.85 27.53
N LEU A 25 3.12 -2.33 27.32
CA LEU A 25 4.27 -2.60 28.19
C LEU A 25 4.09 -2.00 29.59
N LEU A 26 3.56 -0.78 29.72
CA LEU A 26 3.24 -0.18 31.02
C LEU A 26 2.15 -0.98 31.77
N ALA A 27 1.16 -1.51 31.05
CA ALA A 27 0.15 -2.39 31.65
C ALA A 27 0.80 -3.66 32.22
N LEU A 28 1.76 -4.25 31.50
CA LEU A 28 2.51 -5.42 31.97
C LEU A 28 3.46 -5.09 33.12
N ALA A 29 4.05 -3.89 33.15
CA ALA A 29 4.85 -3.42 34.28
C ALA A 29 4.01 -3.41 35.57
N HIS A 30 2.82 -2.80 35.54
CA HIS A 30 1.93 -2.79 36.70
C HIS A 30 1.38 -4.17 37.04
N PHE A 31 1.13 -5.02 36.03
CA PHE A 31 0.74 -6.41 36.25
C PHE A 31 1.83 -7.21 36.97
N LYS A 32 3.10 -7.03 36.57
CA LYS A 32 4.28 -7.60 37.24
C LYS A 32 4.40 -7.11 38.70
N GLU A 33 4.02 -5.86 38.97
CA GLU A 33 3.96 -5.29 40.32
C GLU A 33 2.76 -5.81 41.16
N GLY A 34 1.94 -6.72 40.62
CA GLY A 34 0.83 -7.36 41.36
C GLY A 34 -0.50 -6.60 41.32
N HIS A 35 -0.61 -5.54 40.53
CA HIS A 35 -1.85 -4.77 40.43
C HIS A 35 -2.94 -5.56 39.69
N SER A 36 -4.18 -5.42 40.15
CA SER A 36 -5.33 -5.99 39.44
C SER A 36 -5.55 -5.30 38.09
N ARG A 37 -6.09 -6.02 37.10
CA ARG A 37 -6.45 -5.45 35.78
C ARG A 37 -7.35 -4.22 35.88
N THR A 38 -8.21 -4.16 36.90
CA THR A 38 -9.08 -3.01 37.16
C THR A 38 -8.29 -1.79 37.65
N GLN A 39 -7.29 -1.97 38.53
CA GLN A 39 -6.41 -0.88 38.95
C GLN A 39 -5.55 -0.38 37.79
N ILE A 40 -4.97 -1.30 37.01
CA ILE A 40 -4.15 -0.98 35.83
C ILE A 40 -4.95 -0.14 34.82
N ALA A 41 -6.20 -0.53 34.55
CA ALA A 41 -7.09 0.21 33.67
C ALA A 41 -7.32 1.66 34.16
N LYS A 42 -7.48 1.86 35.47
CA LYS A 42 -7.61 3.19 36.08
C LYS A 42 -6.31 4.00 35.96
N PHE A 43 -5.15 3.42 36.26
CA PHE A 43 -3.86 4.10 36.17
C PHE A 43 -3.56 4.58 34.75
N LEU A 44 -3.83 3.72 33.77
CA LEU A 44 -3.54 3.98 32.37
C LEU A 44 -4.69 4.70 31.63
N LYS A 45 -5.82 4.97 32.29
CA LYS A 45 -7.01 5.59 31.70
C LYS A 45 -7.51 4.87 30.43
N VAL A 46 -7.52 3.54 30.47
CA VAL A 46 -8.00 2.66 29.38
C VAL A 46 -9.09 1.72 29.86
N SER A 47 -9.76 1.02 28.94
CA SER A 47 -10.78 0.04 29.31
C SER A 47 -10.15 -1.21 29.95
N ARG A 48 -10.87 -1.84 30.90
CA ARG A 48 -10.49 -3.13 31.49
C ARG A 48 -10.31 -4.21 30.42
N THR A 49 -11.14 -4.18 29.37
CA THR A 49 -11.09 -5.13 28.25
C THR A 49 -9.76 -5.05 27.50
N SER A 50 -9.22 -3.85 27.28
CA SER A 50 -7.90 -3.67 26.66
C SER A 50 -6.79 -4.27 27.52
N VAL A 51 -6.79 -3.98 28.83
CA VAL A 51 -5.79 -4.55 29.75
C VAL A 51 -5.89 -6.07 29.79
N ASN A 52 -7.10 -6.62 29.86
CA ASN A 52 -7.31 -8.06 29.79
C ASN A 52 -6.71 -8.67 28.53
N LYS A 53 -7.00 -8.07 27.36
CA LYS A 53 -6.47 -8.52 26.09
C LYS A 53 -4.94 -8.51 26.10
N TRP A 54 -4.31 -7.41 26.51
CA TRP A 54 -2.85 -7.30 26.50
C TRP A 54 -2.17 -8.29 27.44
N VAL A 55 -2.67 -8.44 28.68
CA VAL A 55 -2.11 -9.40 29.64
C VAL A 55 -2.31 -10.83 29.13
N HIS A 56 -3.48 -11.16 28.60
CA HIS A 56 -3.76 -12.48 28.07
C HIS A 56 -2.87 -12.82 26.87
N THR A 57 -2.82 -11.93 25.87
CA THR A 57 -1.94 -12.09 24.70
C THR A 57 -0.48 -12.24 25.10
N PHE A 58 0.00 -11.50 26.09
CA PHE A 58 1.37 -11.68 26.58
C PHE A 58 1.58 -13.05 27.25
N LEU A 59 0.62 -13.54 28.03
CA LEU A 59 0.74 -14.84 28.70
C LEU A 59 0.70 -16.02 27.71
N GLU A 60 0.02 -15.87 26.57
CA GLU A 60 -0.07 -16.90 25.53
C GLU A 60 1.07 -16.82 24.51
N GLU A 61 1.37 -15.62 24.00
CA GLU A 61 2.23 -15.40 22.84
C GLU A 61 3.52 -14.62 23.18
N GLY A 62 3.70 -14.19 24.43
CA GLY A 62 4.86 -13.40 24.85
C GLY A 62 4.89 -11.97 24.28
N LEU A 63 6.09 -11.41 24.13
CA LEU A 63 6.26 -10.04 23.60
C LEU A 63 5.88 -9.92 22.12
N GLU A 64 6.05 -10.98 21.32
CA GLU A 64 5.73 -10.98 19.90
C GLU A 64 4.23 -10.78 19.65
N GLY A 65 3.37 -11.40 20.47
CA GLY A 65 1.92 -11.22 20.37
C GLY A 65 1.44 -9.80 20.64
N LEU A 66 2.25 -8.99 21.32
CA LEU A 66 1.93 -7.59 21.59
C LEU A 66 2.26 -6.66 20.43
N GLN A 67 2.91 -7.13 19.37
CA GLN A 67 3.25 -6.30 18.22
C GLN A 67 1.99 -5.79 17.52
N GLU A 68 2.06 -4.56 17.01
CA GLU A 68 0.95 -3.98 16.26
C GLU A 68 0.87 -4.64 14.89
N LYS A 69 -0.24 -5.33 14.62
CA LYS A 69 -0.51 -5.89 13.30
C LYS A 69 -0.77 -4.76 12.30
N PRO A 70 -0.30 -4.87 11.04
CA PRO A 70 -0.60 -3.88 10.01
C PRO A 70 -2.11 -3.66 9.90
N ARG A 71 -2.52 -2.40 9.83
CA ARG A 71 -3.92 -2.07 9.53
C ARG A 71 -4.18 -2.46 8.08
N THR A 72 -5.09 -3.40 7.86
CA THR A 72 -5.42 -3.94 6.53
C THR A 72 -6.08 -2.92 5.59
N GLY A 73 -6.52 -1.77 6.13
CA GLY A 73 -7.16 -0.72 5.35
C GLY A 73 -8.49 -1.18 4.72
N ARG A 74 -9.04 -0.37 3.82
CA ARG A 74 -10.18 -0.77 3.00
C ARG A 74 -9.68 -1.79 1.97
N PRO A 75 -10.37 -2.93 1.78
CA PRO A 75 -9.97 -3.89 0.75
C PRO A 75 -9.99 -3.20 -0.63
N ALA A 76 -9.05 -3.58 -1.49
CA ALA A 76 -9.02 -3.12 -2.86
C ALA A 76 -10.32 -3.53 -3.59
N PHE A 77 -10.81 -2.66 -4.46
CA PHE A 77 -12.06 -2.89 -5.20
C PHE A 77 -11.93 -4.05 -6.20
N LEU A 78 -10.77 -4.19 -6.83
CA LEU A 78 -10.43 -5.32 -7.69
C LEU A 78 -9.56 -6.34 -6.94
N THR A 79 -9.92 -7.61 -7.09
CA THR A 79 -9.11 -8.73 -6.61
C THR A 79 -7.78 -8.82 -7.37
N PRO A 80 -6.77 -9.50 -6.84
CA PRO A 80 -5.52 -9.73 -7.56
C PRO A 80 -5.72 -10.39 -8.93
N GLU A 81 -6.70 -11.30 -9.05
CA GLU A 81 -7.04 -11.97 -10.31
C GLU A 81 -7.67 -11.00 -11.31
N GLN A 82 -8.62 -10.17 -10.87
CA GLN A 82 -9.23 -9.14 -11.72
C GLN A 82 -8.20 -8.11 -12.19
N LYS A 83 -7.24 -7.73 -11.34
CA LYS A 83 -6.12 -6.87 -11.75
C LYS A 83 -5.25 -7.52 -12.82
N LYS A 84 -4.97 -8.83 -12.72
CA LYS A 84 -4.22 -9.56 -13.75
C LYS A 84 -4.99 -9.59 -15.07
N GLN A 85 -6.29 -9.88 -15.03
CA GLN A 85 -7.14 -9.89 -16.22
C GLN A 85 -7.21 -8.51 -16.88
N LEU A 86 -7.37 -7.44 -16.10
CA LEU A 86 -7.32 -6.07 -16.59
C LEU A 86 -5.95 -5.73 -17.20
N SER A 87 -4.86 -6.14 -16.56
CA SER A 87 -3.50 -5.93 -17.07
C SER A 87 -3.30 -6.60 -18.43
N GLN A 88 -3.79 -7.83 -18.59
CA GLN A 88 -3.71 -8.56 -19.86
C GLN A 88 -4.54 -7.86 -20.95
N TYR A 89 -5.78 -7.48 -20.63
CA TYR A 89 -6.64 -6.72 -21.56
C TYR A 89 -5.97 -5.44 -22.07
N ILE A 90 -5.34 -4.66 -21.18
CA ILE A 90 -4.63 -3.43 -21.55
C ILE A 90 -3.45 -3.74 -22.49
N LYS A 91 -2.67 -4.77 -22.21
CA LYS A 91 -1.53 -5.17 -23.05
C LYS A 91 -1.96 -5.65 -24.43
N ASP A 92 -2.99 -6.49 -24.50
CA ASP A 92 -3.52 -7.01 -25.76
C ASP A 92 -4.04 -5.88 -26.66
N LYS A 93 -4.72 -4.90 -26.06
CA LYS A 93 -5.19 -3.70 -26.77
C LYS A 93 -4.05 -2.78 -27.21
N ALA A 94 -2.99 -2.65 -26.40
CA ALA A 94 -1.82 -1.84 -26.75
C ALA A 94 -1.00 -2.41 -27.91
N HIS A 95 -0.98 -3.75 -28.07
CA HIS A 95 -0.23 -4.43 -29.14
C HIS A 95 -1.02 -4.58 -30.45
N ASN A 96 -2.32 -4.30 -30.47
CA ASN A 96 -3.12 -4.48 -31.67
C ASN A 96 -2.87 -3.37 -32.70
N PRO A 97 -2.39 -3.69 -33.93
CA PRO A 97 -2.10 -2.70 -34.97
C PRO A 97 -3.34 -1.97 -35.53
N GLN A 98 -4.54 -2.50 -35.32
CA GLN A 98 -5.82 -1.84 -35.65
C GLN A 98 -6.49 -1.22 -34.41
N GLY A 99 -5.92 -1.40 -33.21
CA GLY A 99 -6.51 -1.00 -31.94
C GLY A 99 -6.26 0.46 -31.60
N GLY A 100 -7.34 1.22 -31.44
CA GLY A 100 -7.29 2.63 -31.04
C GLY A 100 -6.71 2.87 -29.63
N ARG A 101 -6.39 4.14 -29.34
CA ARG A 101 -5.92 4.60 -28.02
C ARG A 101 -6.96 4.25 -26.95
N LEU A 102 -6.62 3.34 -26.05
CA LEU A 102 -7.45 3.03 -24.88
C LEU A 102 -7.46 4.25 -23.95
N THR A 103 -8.61 4.82 -23.64
CA THR A 103 -8.78 5.93 -22.71
C THR A 103 -9.14 5.47 -21.30
N GLY A 104 -9.03 6.36 -20.31
CA GLY A 104 -9.50 6.08 -18.95
C GLY A 104 -10.99 5.69 -18.89
N ALA A 105 -11.81 6.29 -19.78
CA ALA A 105 -13.23 5.94 -19.90
C ALA A 105 -13.44 4.53 -20.45
N ASP A 106 -12.63 4.08 -21.42
CA ASP A 106 -12.70 2.71 -21.95
C ASP A 106 -12.34 1.67 -20.89
N ILE A 107 -11.33 1.99 -20.06
CA ILE A 107 -10.90 1.14 -18.94
C ILE A 107 -12.00 1.08 -17.88
N HIS A 108 -12.62 2.23 -17.56
CA HIS A 108 -13.74 2.29 -16.63
C HIS A 108 -14.91 1.43 -17.11
N ALA A 109 -15.32 1.59 -18.37
CA ALA A 109 -16.40 0.82 -18.97
C ALA A 109 -16.12 -0.68 -18.95
N TYR A 110 -14.88 -1.09 -19.26
CA TYR A 110 -14.46 -2.50 -19.18
C TYR A 110 -14.58 -3.05 -17.75
N ILE A 111 -14.13 -2.29 -16.74
CA ILE A 111 -14.21 -2.71 -15.32
C ILE A 111 -15.66 -2.87 -14.88
N VAL A 112 -16.54 -1.94 -15.26
CA VAL A 112 -17.98 -2.03 -14.96
C VAL A 112 -18.57 -3.26 -15.64
N GLN A 113 -18.30 -3.47 -16.92
CA GLN A 113 -18.88 -4.58 -17.68
C GLN A 113 -18.40 -5.96 -17.22
N GLN A 114 -17.11 -6.11 -16.90
CA GLN A 114 -16.52 -7.43 -16.59
C GLN A 114 -16.57 -7.77 -15.11
N PHE A 115 -16.50 -6.77 -14.22
CA PHE A 115 -16.34 -6.98 -12.79
C PHE A 115 -17.46 -6.39 -11.93
N ASP A 116 -18.40 -5.66 -12.53
CA ASP A 116 -19.46 -4.92 -11.84
C ASP A 116 -18.91 -4.01 -10.72
N LYS A 117 -17.75 -3.40 -10.98
CA LYS A 117 -17.08 -2.48 -10.03
C LYS A 117 -17.14 -1.06 -10.54
N HIS A 118 -17.73 -0.19 -9.72
CA HIS A 118 -17.95 1.21 -10.06
C HIS A 118 -16.87 2.07 -9.40
N TYR A 119 -15.83 2.39 -10.16
CA TYR A 119 -14.82 3.37 -9.76
C TYR A 119 -15.29 4.79 -10.06
N HIS A 120 -14.79 5.77 -9.31
CA HIS A 120 -14.81 7.15 -9.79
C HIS A 120 -13.88 7.25 -11.02
N PRO A 121 -14.21 8.02 -12.07
CA PRO A 121 -13.38 8.14 -13.27
C PRO A 121 -11.90 8.45 -12.96
N ASP A 122 -11.63 9.39 -12.05
CA ASP A 122 -10.26 9.74 -11.66
C ASP A 122 -9.51 8.60 -10.94
N SER A 123 -10.25 7.73 -10.24
CA SER A 123 -9.66 6.56 -9.56
C SER A 123 -9.06 5.56 -10.52
N ILE A 124 -9.44 5.59 -11.80
CA ILE A 124 -8.83 4.75 -12.83
C ILE A 124 -7.35 5.09 -13.01
N TYR A 125 -6.98 6.38 -13.00
CA TYR A 125 -5.58 6.78 -13.17
C TYR A 125 -4.71 6.32 -12.00
N TYR A 126 -5.20 6.45 -10.76
CA TYR A 126 -4.52 5.91 -9.57
C TYR A 126 -4.44 4.38 -9.61
N LEU A 127 -5.49 3.70 -10.07
CA LEU A 127 -5.49 2.25 -10.23
C LEU A 127 -4.40 1.79 -11.21
N LEU A 128 -4.27 2.47 -12.34
CA LEU A 128 -3.27 2.15 -13.37
C LEU A 128 -1.85 2.40 -12.86
N ASP A 129 -1.60 3.52 -12.19
CA ASP A 129 -0.32 3.83 -11.56
C ASP A 129 0.09 2.75 -10.55
N HIS A 130 -0.82 2.36 -9.66
CA HIS A 130 -0.61 1.26 -8.72
C HIS A 130 -0.40 -0.11 -9.40
N MET A 131 -0.86 -0.29 -10.63
CA MET A 131 -0.63 -1.49 -11.44
C MET A 131 0.66 -1.40 -12.27
N GLY A 132 1.41 -0.30 -12.18
CA GLY A 132 2.65 -0.08 -12.92
C GLY A 132 2.45 0.40 -14.36
N PHE A 133 1.25 0.86 -14.71
CA PHE A 133 0.97 1.46 -16.02
C PHE A 133 1.13 2.98 -15.97
N SER A 134 1.70 3.54 -17.02
CA SER A 134 1.79 4.99 -17.20
C SER A 134 1.09 5.41 -18.49
N TRP A 135 0.38 6.53 -18.43
CA TRP A 135 -0.28 7.10 -19.59
C TRP A 135 0.74 7.73 -20.55
N ILE A 136 0.91 7.13 -21.72
CA ILE A 136 1.78 7.69 -22.77
C ILE A 136 0.90 8.26 -23.87
N THR A 137 0.92 9.58 -24.02
CA THR A 137 0.35 10.20 -25.21
C THR A 137 1.28 9.97 -26.39
N SER A 138 0.76 9.44 -27.51
CA SER A 138 1.51 9.46 -28.77
C SER A 138 1.89 10.91 -29.06
N ARG A 139 3.18 11.16 -29.34
CA ARG A 139 3.59 12.50 -29.78
C ARG A 139 2.90 12.81 -31.11
N SER A 140 2.39 14.02 -31.24
CA SER A 140 1.83 14.51 -32.51
C SER A 140 2.88 14.34 -33.61
N LYS A 141 2.55 13.56 -34.66
CA LYS A 141 3.36 13.49 -35.88
C LYS A 141 2.71 14.41 -36.90
N HIS A 142 3.46 15.40 -37.38
CA HIS A 142 2.95 16.34 -38.38
C HIS A 142 2.79 15.59 -39.72
N PRO A 143 1.68 15.74 -40.48
CA PRO A 143 1.44 14.97 -41.71
C PRO A 143 2.54 15.13 -42.78
N LYS A 144 3.21 16.28 -42.81
CA LYS A 144 4.34 16.56 -43.73
C LYS A 144 5.71 16.05 -43.24
N GLN A 145 5.73 15.27 -42.16
CA GLN A 145 6.96 14.73 -41.57
C GLN A 145 7.47 13.57 -42.43
N CYS A 146 8.40 13.85 -43.35
CA CYS A 146 9.07 12.84 -44.17
C CYS A 146 10.25 12.21 -43.41
N GLN A 147 10.37 10.88 -43.46
CA GLN A 147 11.45 10.13 -42.81
C GLN A 147 12.83 10.51 -43.41
N ALA A 148 12.87 10.72 -44.73
CA ALA A 148 14.09 11.11 -45.44
C ALA A 148 14.66 12.46 -44.98
N THR A 149 13.79 13.44 -44.66
CA THR A 149 14.22 14.76 -44.15
C THR A 149 14.81 14.67 -42.74
N GLN A 150 14.34 13.71 -41.91
CA GLN A 150 14.88 13.49 -40.57
C GLN A 150 16.23 12.77 -40.60
N GLU A 151 16.41 11.82 -41.52
CA GLU A 151 17.68 11.09 -41.69
C GLU A 151 18.78 11.98 -42.26
N ALA A 152 18.43 12.90 -43.17
CA ALA A 152 19.36 13.91 -43.68
C ALA A 152 19.83 14.88 -42.59
N PHE A 153 18.93 15.33 -41.71
CA PHE A 153 19.27 16.24 -40.60
C PHE A 153 20.18 15.58 -39.54
N LYS A 154 20.00 14.27 -39.27
CA LYS A 154 20.86 13.53 -38.32
C LYS A 154 22.28 13.30 -38.83
N LYS A 155 22.54 13.47 -40.13
CA LYS A 155 23.84 13.24 -40.79
C LYS A 155 24.63 14.52 -41.06
N LEU A 156 24.53 15.53 -40.20
CA LEU A 156 25.48 16.65 -40.26
C LEU A 156 26.84 16.19 -39.70
N PRO A 157 27.95 16.34 -40.45
CA PRO A 157 29.27 16.02 -39.94
C PRO A 157 29.64 16.96 -38.80
N THR A 158 30.13 16.40 -37.69
CA THR A 158 30.72 17.18 -36.59
C THR A 158 32.09 17.70 -37.02
N GLY A 159 32.15 18.96 -37.46
CA GLY A 159 33.40 19.72 -37.62
C GLY A 159 33.61 20.33 -39.01
N ASN A 160 33.43 21.64 -39.12
CA ASN A 160 34.53 22.61 -39.16
C ASN A 160 33.94 23.99 -39.49
N ASP A 161 33.87 24.87 -38.49
CA ASP A 161 33.89 26.31 -38.75
C ASP A 161 35.35 26.71 -39.07
N PRO A 162 35.58 27.58 -40.07
CA PRO A 162 36.91 27.96 -40.57
C PRO A 162 37.76 28.77 -39.59
#